data_AF-A0A848U3Q3-F1
#
_entry.id   AF-A0A848U3Q3-F1
#
_cell.length_a   1.000
_cell.length_b   1.000
_cell.length_c   1.000
_cell.angle_alpha   90.00
_cell.angle_beta   90.00
_cell.angle_gamma   90.00
#
_symmetry.space_group_name_H-M   'P 1'
#
loop_
_entity.id
_entity.type
_entity.pdbx_description
1 polymer ?
#
loop_
_entity_poly.entity_id
_entity_poly.type
_entity_poly.pdbx_seq_one_letter_code
_entity_poly.pdbx_strand_id
1 'polypeptide(L)'
;MSAIYIGHCDAGCVPAAPASFLAPFHNVAGSKALKNRVSFRDDDRSTWRRFKEISNATFTVSDIHSFLHAAGFMPRERQLPVFDYVTQSAIRLFQEYLRSIEGHAELRPDGIVGQQTYQHMKRWEREGKVCTWAAGESPSDEYITWLSALNRAKSVYADKRPDILKQVDDYPGKSDTRKLDDWTFGTDDIHLIGLRSGENLSEKRRRSNDIFVLLINGLVFKFWGSTDPSTTMTSRSDEAFLVEGQHKYRFSWHKVSDASKIYRALRPYQHGVLVCRDRDGDDALTDADVAHGLDATPNPVINIHWSGIGSANWSAGCQVIAGRSYINPTGDVIDCSSFAATGYRELNREHRKTKGAYNMLADLVLCYAPPSVDYLLYTLGRDESLLLSESFDADYLQRTFASMQV
;
A
#
# COMPACT_ATOMS: atom_id res chain seq x y z
N MET A 1 -11.63 5.21 31.01
CA MET A 1 -10.37 4.66 30.48
C MET A 1 -9.80 5.65 29.47
N SER A 2 -8.53 6.06 29.63
CA SER A 2 -7.86 6.93 28.65
C SER A 2 -7.43 6.11 27.44
N ALA A 3 -7.64 6.64 26.23
CA ALA A 3 -7.26 5.94 25.01
C ALA A 3 -5.72 5.89 24.83
N ILE A 4 -5.22 4.77 24.29
CA ILE A 4 -3.81 4.62 23.88
C ILE A 4 -3.72 4.72 22.35
N TYR A 5 -2.73 5.46 21.86
CA TYR A 5 -2.52 5.69 20.42
C TYR A 5 -1.05 6.01 20.15
N ILE A 6 -0.72 6.20 18.87
CA ILE A 6 0.64 6.43 18.39
C ILE A 6 1.40 7.51 19.18
N GLY A 7 2.62 7.17 19.59
CA GLY A 7 3.50 7.98 20.44
C GLY A 7 3.37 7.69 21.94
N HIS A 8 2.35 6.97 22.38
CA HIS A 8 2.31 6.50 23.78
C HIS A 8 3.34 5.40 24.02
N CYS A 9 3.89 5.35 25.24
CA CYS A 9 4.81 4.32 25.68
C CYS A 9 4.58 3.98 27.16
N ASP A 10 5.05 2.82 27.58
CA ASP A 10 5.05 2.47 29.00
C ASP A 10 6.00 3.38 29.79
N ALA A 11 5.81 3.42 31.11
CA ALA A 11 6.65 4.23 32.00
C ALA A 11 8.13 3.83 31.87
N GLY A 12 9.02 4.82 31.74
CA GLY A 12 10.45 4.60 31.53
C GLY A 12 10.84 4.10 30.14
N CYS A 13 9.88 3.96 29.22
CA CYS A 13 10.11 3.35 27.90
C CYS A 13 10.19 4.37 26.75
N VAL A 14 10.31 5.67 27.06
CA VAL A 14 10.68 6.67 26.06
C VAL A 14 12.10 6.33 25.55
N PRO A 15 12.32 6.18 24.22
CA PRO A 15 13.64 5.88 23.71
C PRO A 15 14.66 6.96 24.10
N ALA A 16 15.84 6.55 24.60
CA ALA A 16 16.92 7.48 24.95
C ALA A 16 17.39 8.34 23.76
N ALA A 17 17.30 7.80 22.54
CA ALA A 17 17.58 8.50 21.29
C ALA A 17 16.34 8.46 20.35
N PRO A 18 15.36 9.36 20.53
CA PRO A 18 14.11 9.36 19.74
C PRO A 18 14.33 9.48 18.23
N ALA A 19 15.35 10.23 17.80
CA ALA A 19 15.68 10.39 16.38
C ALA A 19 16.17 9.07 15.77
N SER A 20 17.01 8.31 16.48
CA SER A 20 17.49 7.00 16.03
C SER A 20 16.36 5.98 16.00
N PHE A 21 15.45 6.01 16.98
CA PHE A 21 14.26 5.16 16.99
C PHE A 21 13.37 5.40 15.75
N LEU A 22 13.20 6.67 15.36
CA LEU A 22 12.35 7.05 14.22
C LEU A 22 13.07 6.99 12.86
N ALA A 23 14.39 6.83 12.83
CA ALA A 23 15.18 6.86 11.60
C ALA A 23 14.71 5.88 10.52
N PRO A 24 14.31 4.62 10.83
CA PRO A 24 13.79 3.69 9.82
C PRO A 24 12.55 4.23 9.08
N PHE A 25 11.77 5.10 9.72
CA PHE A 25 10.56 5.67 9.15
C PHE A 25 10.79 7.07 8.56
N HIS A 26 11.65 7.88 9.17
CA HIS A 26 11.76 9.32 8.84
C HIS A 26 12.91 9.66 7.91
N ASN A 27 13.83 8.72 7.64
CA ASN A 27 14.95 8.95 6.72
C ASN A 27 14.50 8.87 5.25
N VAL A 28 13.73 9.87 4.82
CA VAL A 28 13.24 10.02 3.45
C VAL A 28 14.03 11.08 2.72
N ALA A 29 14.66 10.70 1.61
CA ALA A 29 15.38 11.61 0.73
C ALA A 29 14.47 12.80 0.33
N GLY A 30 15.01 14.02 0.41
CA GLY A 30 14.28 15.24 0.06
C GLY A 30 13.25 15.74 1.09
N SER A 31 13.00 15.00 2.19
CA SER A 31 12.05 15.47 3.22
C SER A 31 12.71 16.41 4.23
N LYS A 32 12.34 17.70 4.21
CA LYS A 32 12.68 18.63 5.30
C LYS A 32 11.78 18.44 6.52
N ALA A 33 10.53 18.02 6.32
CA ALA A 33 9.54 17.94 7.39
C ALA A 33 9.75 16.74 8.33
N LEU A 34 10.31 15.64 7.82
CA LEU A 34 10.59 14.41 8.57
C LEU A 34 12.03 14.33 9.06
N LYS A 35 13.00 14.95 8.36
CA LYS A 35 14.41 14.92 8.75
C LYS A 35 14.59 15.41 10.19
N ASN A 36 15.25 14.61 11.02
CA ASN A 36 15.51 14.86 12.44
C ASN A 36 14.24 15.06 13.31
N ARG A 37 13.05 14.69 12.81
CA ARG A 37 11.81 14.82 13.58
C ARG A 37 11.74 13.74 14.66
N VAL A 38 11.57 14.17 15.91
CA VAL A 38 11.46 13.34 17.12
C VAL A 38 10.01 13.09 17.56
N SER A 39 9.09 13.01 16.61
CA SER A 39 7.65 12.84 16.86
C SER A 39 7.03 12.06 15.72
N PHE A 40 6.06 11.21 16.01
CA PHE A 40 5.33 10.42 15.03
C PHE A 40 4.36 11.29 14.23
N ARG A 41 4.15 10.97 12.95
CA ARG A 41 3.12 11.54 12.09
C ARG A 41 1.88 10.66 12.12
N ASP A 42 0.86 11.11 12.83
CA ASP A 42 -0.48 10.55 12.76
C ASP A 42 -1.15 11.05 11.47
N ASP A 43 -0.99 10.29 10.38
CA ASP A 43 -1.31 10.72 9.02
C ASP A 43 -2.81 10.75 8.70
N ASP A 44 -3.63 9.95 9.39
CA ASP A 44 -5.09 10.02 9.29
C ASP A 44 -5.67 11.24 10.02
N ARG A 45 -4.93 11.85 10.95
CA ARG A 45 -5.40 13.02 11.72
C ARG A 45 -4.59 14.27 11.43
N SER A 46 -3.64 14.17 10.51
CA SER A 46 -2.74 15.24 10.12
C SER A 46 -2.01 15.90 11.29
N THR A 47 -1.66 15.14 12.34
CA THR A 47 -1.00 15.68 13.55
C THR A 47 0.31 15.02 13.87
N TRP A 48 1.21 15.75 14.54
CA TRP A 48 2.43 15.20 15.11
C TRP A 48 2.18 14.77 16.56
N ARG A 49 2.65 13.58 16.91
CA ARG A 49 2.52 12.98 18.25
C ARG A 49 3.91 12.79 18.85
N ARG A 50 4.16 13.45 19.98
CA ARG A 50 5.40 13.26 20.75
C ARG A 50 5.34 11.92 21.48
N PHE A 51 6.50 11.41 21.84
CA PHE A 51 6.60 10.36 22.84
C PHE A 51 5.93 10.84 24.13
N LYS A 52 5.09 9.99 24.72
CA LYS A 52 4.39 10.30 25.97
C LYS A 52 4.21 9.02 26.78
N GLU A 53 4.75 9.02 27.98
CA GLU A 53 4.51 7.94 28.93
C GLU A 53 3.05 7.94 29.37
N ILE A 54 2.50 6.75 29.46
CA ILE A 54 1.15 6.55 29.96
C ILE A 54 1.23 6.52 31.48
N SER A 55 0.67 7.54 32.14
CA SER A 55 0.42 7.52 33.58
C SER A 55 -1.01 7.05 33.84
N ASN A 56 -1.17 6.08 34.75
CA ASN A 56 -2.47 5.60 35.25
C ASN A 56 -3.39 4.98 34.19
N ALA A 57 -2.89 4.11 33.31
CA ALA A 57 -3.75 3.33 32.43
C ALA A 57 -4.10 1.96 33.00
N THR A 58 -5.32 1.53 32.71
CA THR A 58 -5.85 0.19 33.04
C THR A 58 -5.13 -0.92 32.27
N PHE A 59 -4.39 -0.57 31.22
CA PHE A 59 -3.60 -1.46 30.39
C PHE A 59 -2.44 -0.69 29.77
N THR A 60 -1.40 -1.41 29.34
CA THR A 60 -0.11 -0.87 28.89
C THR A 60 0.08 -1.07 27.38
N VAL A 61 1.12 -0.45 26.80
CA VAL A 61 1.56 -0.77 25.45
C VAL A 61 2.11 -2.19 25.39
N SER A 62 2.75 -2.68 26.45
CA SER A 62 3.18 -4.09 26.53
C SER A 62 2.00 -5.06 26.44
N ASP A 63 0.87 -4.77 27.11
CA ASP A 63 -0.36 -5.57 27.00
C ASP A 63 -0.89 -5.57 25.57
N ILE A 64 -0.90 -4.39 24.91
CA ILE A 64 -1.30 -4.26 23.51
C ILE A 64 -0.39 -5.10 22.59
N HIS A 65 0.93 -5.02 22.77
CA HIS A 65 1.88 -5.78 21.96
C HIS A 65 1.70 -7.29 22.14
N SER A 66 1.54 -7.73 23.38
CA SER A 66 1.32 -9.14 23.72
C SER A 66 0.04 -9.67 23.07
N PHE A 67 -1.06 -8.91 23.17
CA PHE A 67 -2.31 -9.23 22.49
C PHE A 67 -2.13 -9.32 20.97
N LEU A 68 -1.58 -8.28 20.34
CA LEU A 68 -1.46 -8.19 18.89
C LEU A 68 -0.57 -9.29 18.30
N HIS A 69 0.48 -9.67 19.02
CA HIS A 69 1.33 -10.80 18.65
C HIS A 69 0.56 -12.12 18.75
N ALA A 70 -0.06 -12.41 19.90
CA ALA A 70 -0.81 -13.64 20.12
C ALA A 70 -2.03 -13.79 19.18
N ALA A 71 -2.71 -12.69 18.88
CA ALA A 71 -3.84 -12.66 17.96
C ALA A 71 -3.43 -12.68 16.47
N GLY A 72 -2.13 -12.59 16.18
CA GLY A 72 -1.58 -12.73 14.83
C GLY A 72 -1.60 -11.46 13.96
N PHE A 73 -1.95 -10.29 14.51
CA PHE A 73 -1.96 -9.00 13.76
C PHE A 73 -0.59 -8.31 13.73
N MET A 74 0.31 -8.70 14.63
CA MET A 74 1.68 -8.19 14.71
C MET A 74 2.64 -9.36 14.94
N PRO A 75 2.92 -10.19 13.91
CA PRO A 75 3.71 -11.42 14.05
C PRO A 75 5.15 -11.19 14.51
N ARG A 76 5.62 -9.94 14.45
CA ARG A 76 6.94 -9.54 14.90
C ARG A 76 6.84 -8.83 16.25
N GLU A 77 7.47 -9.41 17.26
CA GLU A 77 7.58 -8.77 18.56
C GLU A 77 8.31 -7.41 18.47
N ARG A 78 7.87 -6.46 19.28
CA ARG A 78 8.51 -5.14 19.40
C ARG A 78 9.45 -5.15 20.59
N GLN A 79 10.67 -4.69 20.38
CA GLN A 79 11.71 -4.65 21.42
C GLN A 79 11.42 -3.63 22.53
N LEU A 80 10.68 -2.57 22.22
CA LEU A 80 10.30 -1.52 23.16
C LEU A 80 8.77 -1.36 23.18
N PRO A 81 8.15 -1.18 24.36
CA PRO A 81 6.72 -0.94 24.47
C PRO A 81 6.39 0.52 24.13
N VAL A 82 6.59 0.85 22.87
CA VAL A 82 6.23 2.11 22.23
C VAL A 82 5.14 1.83 21.21
N PHE A 83 4.03 2.54 21.30
CA PHE A 83 2.96 2.50 20.31
C PHE A 83 3.43 3.26 19.07
N ASP A 84 4.09 2.56 18.16
CA ASP A 84 4.69 3.14 16.97
C ASP A 84 3.79 2.98 15.73
N TYR A 85 4.34 3.19 14.53
CA TYR A 85 3.60 3.04 13.27
C TYR A 85 3.13 1.60 13.04
N VAL A 86 3.92 0.59 13.45
CA VAL A 86 3.59 -0.82 13.29
C VAL A 86 2.47 -1.17 14.26
N THR A 87 2.57 -0.76 15.53
CA THR A 87 1.50 -0.97 16.52
C THR A 87 0.19 -0.31 16.08
N GLN A 88 0.25 0.91 15.53
CA GLN A 88 -0.92 1.58 14.98
C GLN A 88 -1.55 0.82 13.82
N SER A 89 -0.74 0.31 12.89
CA SER A 89 -1.19 -0.52 11.78
C SER A 89 -1.83 -1.82 12.26
N ALA A 90 -1.22 -2.52 13.22
CA ALA A 90 -1.76 -3.75 13.77
C ALA A 90 -3.11 -3.53 14.49
N ILE A 91 -3.27 -2.42 15.22
CA ILE A 91 -4.58 -2.06 15.80
C ILE A 91 -5.62 -1.77 14.72
N ARG A 92 -5.26 -1.07 13.62
CA ARG A 92 -6.19 -0.86 12.51
C ARG A 92 -6.59 -2.18 11.85
N LEU A 93 -5.65 -3.11 11.65
CA LEU A 93 -5.97 -4.45 11.13
C LEU A 93 -6.93 -5.20 12.06
N PHE A 94 -6.70 -5.16 13.38
CA PHE A 94 -7.62 -5.77 14.35
C PHE A 94 -9.02 -5.14 14.31
N GLN A 95 -9.11 -3.80 14.33
CA GLN A 95 -10.37 -3.08 14.23
C GLN A 95 -11.09 -3.39 12.92
N GLU A 96 -10.36 -3.48 11.81
CA GLU A 96 -10.94 -3.87 10.52
C GLU A 96 -11.44 -5.31 10.56
N TYR A 97 -10.67 -6.25 11.11
CA TYR A 97 -11.08 -7.65 11.20
C TYR A 97 -12.39 -7.80 12.00
N LEU A 98 -12.50 -7.10 13.14
CA LEU A 98 -13.75 -7.08 13.89
C LEU A 98 -14.92 -6.55 13.06
N ARG A 99 -14.68 -5.50 12.26
CA ARG A 99 -15.70 -4.85 11.44
C ARG A 99 -16.13 -5.71 10.25
N SER A 100 -15.18 -6.25 9.51
CA SER A 100 -15.42 -6.95 8.23
C SER A 100 -15.66 -8.44 8.38
N ILE A 101 -15.04 -9.09 9.36
CA ILE A 101 -15.15 -10.55 9.57
C ILE A 101 -16.12 -10.89 10.71
N GLU A 102 -16.08 -10.15 11.82
CA GLU A 102 -16.99 -10.39 12.96
C GLU A 102 -18.28 -9.54 12.93
N GLY A 103 -18.44 -8.67 11.93
CA GLY A 103 -19.68 -7.91 11.71
C GLY A 103 -19.88 -6.71 12.65
N HIS A 104 -18.83 -6.24 13.33
CA HIS A 104 -18.87 -5.04 14.18
C HIS A 104 -18.77 -3.74 13.34
N ALA A 105 -19.76 -3.51 12.48
CA ALA A 105 -19.79 -2.44 11.49
C ALA A 105 -19.66 -1.01 12.08
N GLU A 106 -19.94 -0.84 13.37
CA GLU A 106 -19.80 0.43 14.10
C GLU A 106 -18.34 0.81 14.39
N LEU A 107 -17.43 -0.17 14.36
CA LEU A 107 -16.01 0.08 14.61
C LEU A 107 -15.38 0.82 13.44
N ARG A 108 -14.53 1.78 13.79
CA ARG A 108 -13.69 2.49 12.83
C ARG A 108 -12.24 2.04 12.98
N PRO A 109 -11.58 1.58 11.90
CA PRO A 109 -10.15 1.30 11.90
C PRO A 109 -9.31 2.59 12.00
N ASP A 110 -9.26 3.20 13.19
CA ASP A 110 -8.57 4.46 13.46
C ASP A 110 -7.21 4.31 14.13
N GLY A 111 -6.84 3.09 14.54
CA GLY A 111 -5.54 2.79 15.16
C GLY A 111 -5.46 3.26 16.61
N ILE A 112 -6.61 3.51 17.25
CA ILE A 112 -6.70 3.98 18.63
C ILE A 112 -7.32 2.88 19.50
N VAL A 113 -6.64 2.56 20.61
CA VAL A 113 -7.18 1.65 21.61
C VAL A 113 -7.99 2.45 22.62
N GLY A 114 -9.27 2.64 22.29
CA GLY A 114 -10.29 3.12 23.22
C GLY A 114 -10.94 1.98 24.01
N GLN A 115 -11.96 2.33 24.81
CA GLN A 115 -12.70 1.38 25.64
C GLN A 115 -13.25 0.19 24.85
N GLN A 116 -13.85 0.44 23.68
CA GLN A 116 -14.46 -0.60 22.85
C GLN A 116 -13.41 -1.53 22.25
N THR A 117 -12.36 -0.98 21.61
CA THR A 117 -11.23 -1.77 21.09
C THR A 117 -10.65 -2.68 22.18
N TYR A 118 -10.39 -2.12 23.37
CA TYR A 118 -9.86 -2.87 24.50
C TYR A 118 -10.79 -3.99 24.98
N GLN A 119 -12.11 -3.75 25.03
CA GLN A 119 -13.08 -4.80 25.37
C GLN A 119 -13.03 -5.98 24.39
N HIS A 120 -12.91 -5.71 23.08
CA HIS A 120 -12.75 -6.77 22.10
C HIS A 120 -11.40 -7.50 22.23
N MET A 121 -10.31 -6.79 22.56
CA MET A 121 -9.02 -7.43 22.84
C MET A 121 -9.15 -8.41 24.02
N LYS A 122 -9.68 -7.97 25.16
CA LYS A 122 -9.88 -8.83 26.34
C LYS A 122 -10.82 -10.01 26.05
N ARG A 123 -11.84 -9.81 25.22
CA ARG A 123 -12.72 -10.90 24.77
C ARG A 123 -11.93 -11.93 23.97
N TRP A 124 -11.16 -11.49 22.97
CA TRP A 124 -10.35 -12.38 22.13
C TRP A 124 -9.29 -13.14 22.93
N GLU A 125 -8.62 -12.49 23.89
CA GLU A 125 -7.68 -13.16 24.80
C GLU A 125 -8.35 -14.28 25.59
N ARG A 126 -9.54 -14.02 26.15
CA ARG A 126 -10.31 -15.02 26.90
C ARG A 126 -10.80 -16.17 26.02
N GLU A 127 -11.14 -15.88 24.77
CA GLU A 127 -11.60 -16.85 23.78
C GLU A 127 -10.45 -17.58 23.07
N GLY A 128 -9.19 -17.17 23.27
CA GLY A 128 -8.03 -17.73 22.56
C GLY A 128 -8.07 -17.51 21.04
N LYS A 129 -8.68 -16.41 20.59
CA LYS A 129 -8.87 -16.14 19.16
C LYS A 129 -7.59 -15.66 18.49
N VAL A 130 -7.36 -16.19 17.29
CA VAL A 130 -6.29 -15.78 16.36
C VAL A 130 -6.94 -15.37 15.05
N CYS A 131 -6.44 -14.30 14.43
CA CYS A 131 -6.97 -13.84 13.16
C CYS A 131 -6.64 -14.83 12.05
N THR A 132 -7.57 -15.05 11.13
CA THR A 132 -7.34 -15.92 9.96
C THR A 132 -6.30 -15.35 9.01
N TRP A 133 -6.01 -14.04 9.08
CA TRP A 133 -4.99 -13.41 8.25
C TRP A 133 -3.55 -13.75 8.67
N ALA A 134 -3.38 -14.36 9.84
CA ALA A 134 -2.08 -14.80 10.34
C ALA A 134 -1.65 -16.16 9.78
N ALA A 135 -2.53 -16.86 9.05
CA ALA A 135 -2.31 -18.20 8.52
C ALA A 135 -1.32 -18.21 7.34
N GLY A 136 -0.05 -17.90 7.61
CA GLY A 136 1.05 -17.94 6.64
C GLY A 136 1.57 -19.35 6.34
N GLU A 137 1.07 -20.40 7.00
CA GLU A 137 1.60 -21.76 6.84
C GLU A 137 1.07 -22.50 5.61
N SER A 138 0.00 -22.02 4.98
CA SER A 138 -0.56 -22.62 3.76
C SER A 138 -1.17 -21.53 2.88
N PRO A 139 -0.49 -21.13 1.79
CA PRO A 139 -1.04 -20.19 0.84
C PRO A 139 -2.40 -20.65 0.31
N SER A 140 -3.33 -19.71 0.15
CA SER A 140 -4.63 -19.97 -0.47
C SER A 140 -4.48 -20.40 -1.94
N ASP A 141 -5.46 -21.14 -2.45
CA ASP A 141 -5.48 -21.54 -3.87
C ASP A 141 -5.43 -20.34 -4.81
N GLU A 142 -6.11 -19.24 -4.45
CA GLU A 142 -6.07 -18.00 -5.22
C GLU A 142 -4.66 -17.39 -5.25
N TYR A 143 -3.95 -17.42 -4.11
CA TYR A 143 -2.57 -16.94 -4.03
C TYR A 143 -1.64 -17.73 -4.95
N ILE A 144 -1.73 -19.07 -4.94
CA ILE A 144 -0.95 -19.95 -5.82
C ILE A 144 -1.32 -19.74 -7.30
N THR A 145 -2.59 -19.51 -7.57
CA THR A 145 -3.10 -19.19 -8.92
C THR A 145 -2.46 -17.91 -9.45
N TRP A 146 -2.40 -16.86 -8.63
CA TRP A 146 -1.74 -15.60 -9.00
C TRP A 146 -0.24 -15.77 -9.26
N LEU A 147 0.49 -16.48 -8.39
CA LEU A 147 1.92 -16.74 -8.61
C LEU A 147 2.15 -17.52 -9.91
N SER A 148 1.28 -18.50 -10.21
CA SER A 148 1.36 -19.28 -11.44
C SER A 148 1.08 -18.42 -12.69
N ALA A 149 0.09 -17.53 -12.63
CA ALA A 149 -0.22 -16.56 -13.68
C ALA A 149 0.96 -15.61 -13.95
N LEU A 150 1.58 -15.08 -12.90
CA LEU A 150 2.76 -14.21 -13.02
C LEU A 150 3.97 -14.91 -13.66
N ASN A 151 4.23 -16.16 -13.26
CA ASN A 151 5.30 -16.95 -13.88
C ASN A 151 5.02 -17.23 -15.36
N ARG A 152 3.77 -17.54 -15.72
CA ARG A 152 3.36 -17.70 -17.12
C ARG A 152 3.52 -16.40 -17.91
N ALA A 153 3.11 -15.27 -17.33
CA ALA A 153 3.28 -13.96 -17.95
C ALA A 153 4.75 -13.66 -18.22
N LYS A 154 5.65 -13.91 -17.25
CA LYS A 154 7.10 -13.77 -17.44
C LYS A 154 7.60 -14.60 -18.62
N SER A 155 7.17 -15.85 -18.75
CA SER A 155 7.54 -16.70 -19.90
C SER A 155 7.08 -16.11 -21.23
N VAL A 156 5.85 -15.56 -21.30
CA VAL A 156 5.35 -14.92 -22.52
C VAL A 156 6.10 -13.63 -22.86
N TYR A 157 6.43 -12.81 -21.85
CA TYR A 157 7.27 -11.64 -22.06
C TYR A 157 8.68 -12.01 -22.52
N ALA A 158 9.24 -13.12 -22.04
CA ALA A 158 10.57 -13.60 -22.44
C ALA A 158 10.61 -14.11 -23.89
N ASP A 159 9.50 -14.66 -24.37
CA ASP A 159 9.32 -15.12 -25.74
C ASP A 159 9.04 -13.97 -26.72
N LYS A 160 8.02 -13.14 -26.43
CA LYS A 160 7.62 -12.02 -27.30
C LYS A 160 8.63 -10.87 -27.31
N ARG A 161 9.24 -10.59 -26.16
CA ARG A 161 10.16 -9.46 -25.89
C ARG A 161 9.67 -8.13 -26.50
N PRO A 162 8.62 -7.51 -25.93
CA PRO A 162 8.16 -6.20 -26.39
C PRO A 162 9.28 -5.16 -26.27
N ASP A 163 9.27 -4.16 -27.16
CA ASP A 163 10.38 -3.21 -27.29
C ASP A 163 10.63 -2.41 -26.02
N ILE A 164 9.58 -2.07 -25.26
CA ILE A 164 9.72 -1.39 -23.98
C ILE A 164 10.53 -2.23 -22.96
N LEU A 165 10.37 -3.55 -22.95
CA LEU A 165 11.15 -4.44 -22.08
C LEU A 165 12.58 -4.63 -22.59
N LYS A 166 12.81 -4.62 -23.91
CA LYS A 166 14.18 -4.59 -24.46
C LYS A 166 14.92 -3.33 -23.97
N GLN A 167 14.25 -2.18 -23.99
CA GLN A 167 14.83 -0.94 -23.48
C GLN A 167 15.12 -0.97 -21.97
N VAL A 168 14.28 -1.65 -21.18
CA VAL A 168 14.56 -1.90 -19.76
C VAL A 168 15.79 -2.78 -19.58
N ASP A 169 15.91 -3.87 -20.34
CA ASP A 169 17.05 -4.78 -20.28
C ASP A 169 18.36 -4.09 -20.73
N ASP A 170 18.29 -3.22 -21.72
CA ASP A 170 19.41 -2.45 -22.27
C ASP A 170 19.75 -1.19 -21.47
N TYR A 171 18.92 -0.81 -20.48
CA TYR A 171 19.16 0.40 -19.69
C TYR A 171 20.52 0.30 -18.96
N PRO A 172 21.46 1.24 -19.21
CA PRO A 172 22.84 1.11 -18.74
C PRO A 172 23.03 1.50 -17.27
N GLY A 173 22.07 2.21 -16.68
CA GLY A 173 22.14 2.73 -15.33
C GLY A 173 21.53 1.80 -14.27
N LYS A 174 21.65 2.20 -13.01
CA LYS A 174 20.90 1.57 -11.91
C LYS A 174 19.49 2.13 -11.87
N SER A 175 18.49 1.28 -11.70
CA SER A 175 17.11 1.67 -11.46
C SER A 175 16.43 0.69 -10.49
N ASP A 176 15.29 1.08 -9.94
CA ASP A 176 14.40 0.19 -9.19
C ASP A 176 13.45 -0.60 -10.12
N THR A 177 13.51 -0.39 -11.43
CA THR A 177 12.85 -1.24 -12.43
C THR A 177 13.74 -2.43 -12.74
N ARG A 178 13.19 -3.63 -12.61
CA ARG A 178 13.95 -4.88 -12.74
C ARG A 178 13.94 -5.33 -14.19
N LYS A 179 15.11 -5.80 -14.65
CA LYS A 179 15.25 -6.50 -15.92
C LYS A 179 14.40 -7.76 -15.92
N LEU A 180 13.98 -8.22 -17.10
CA LEU A 180 13.04 -9.33 -17.21
C LEU A 180 13.56 -10.60 -16.54
N ASP A 181 14.84 -10.92 -16.74
CA ASP A 181 15.46 -12.11 -16.17
C ASP A 181 15.47 -12.07 -14.63
N ASP A 182 15.56 -10.87 -14.05
CA ASP A 182 15.57 -10.63 -12.61
C ASP A 182 14.19 -10.76 -11.97
N TRP A 183 13.08 -10.89 -12.70
CA TRP A 183 11.75 -10.96 -12.08
C TRP A 183 11.61 -12.21 -11.20
N THR A 184 11.08 -12.04 -9.98
CA THR A 184 10.85 -13.13 -9.02
C THR A 184 9.41 -13.15 -8.54
N PHE A 185 8.88 -14.36 -8.32
CA PHE A 185 7.50 -14.60 -7.86
C PHE A 185 7.47 -15.67 -6.76
N GLY A 186 8.27 -15.48 -5.71
CA GLY A 186 8.36 -16.39 -4.58
C GLY A 186 7.28 -16.11 -3.52
N THR A 187 6.99 -17.12 -2.68
CA THR A 187 6.09 -17.00 -1.53
C THR A 187 6.67 -16.13 -0.40
N ASP A 188 8.00 -15.99 -0.37
CA ASP A 188 8.74 -15.20 0.62
C ASP A 188 8.80 -13.70 0.28
N ASP A 189 8.29 -13.32 -0.89
CA ASP A 189 8.21 -11.95 -1.35
C ASP A 189 6.79 -11.39 -1.14
N ILE A 190 6.68 -10.08 -0.94
CA ILE A 190 5.41 -9.36 -1.01
C ILE A 190 5.21 -8.90 -2.45
N HIS A 191 4.09 -9.29 -3.08
CA HIS A 191 3.77 -8.87 -4.45
C HIS A 191 2.58 -7.93 -4.46
N LEU A 192 2.72 -6.80 -5.13
CA LEU A 192 1.61 -5.95 -5.53
C LEU A 192 1.51 -6.01 -7.05
N ILE A 193 0.35 -6.31 -7.59
CA ILE A 193 0.14 -6.46 -9.03
C ILE A 193 -0.78 -5.34 -9.48
N GLY A 194 -0.35 -4.52 -10.43
CA GLY A 194 -1.20 -3.54 -11.10
C GLY A 194 -1.68 -4.11 -12.43
N LEU A 195 -2.99 -4.25 -12.59
CA LEU A 195 -3.64 -4.69 -13.82
C LEU A 195 -4.16 -3.45 -14.53
N ARG A 196 -3.38 -3.02 -15.52
CA ARG A 196 -3.63 -1.83 -16.34
C ARG A 196 -4.52 -2.22 -17.52
N SER A 197 -5.53 -1.40 -17.81
CA SER A 197 -6.39 -1.60 -18.97
C SER A 197 -6.49 -0.33 -19.81
N GLY A 198 -6.32 -0.48 -21.12
CA GLY A 198 -6.59 0.56 -22.10
C GLY A 198 -5.57 1.70 -22.13
N GLU A 199 -4.30 1.48 -21.75
CA GLU A 199 -3.28 2.54 -21.74
C GLU A 199 -2.97 3.15 -23.10
N ASN A 200 -3.24 2.40 -24.17
CA ASN A 200 -3.11 2.85 -25.56
C ASN A 200 -4.34 3.63 -26.05
N LEU A 201 -5.38 3.78 -25.23
CA LEU A 201 -6.57 4.54 -25.59
C LEU A 201 -6.38 6.01 -25.21
N SER A 202 -6.44 6.88 -26.23
CA SER A 202 -6.42 8.33 -26.04
C SER A 202 -7.66 8.78 -25.26
N GLU A 203 -7.46 9.12 -23.98
CA GLU A 203 -8.53 9.57 -23.09
C GLU A 203 -8.08 10.74 -22.21
N LYS A 204 -8.59 11.94 -22.52
CA LYS A 204 -8.36 13.17 -21.73
C LYS A 204 -8.74 13.06 -20.25
N ARG A 205 -9.59 12.10 -19.88
CA ARG A 205 -10.02 11.85 -18.50
C ARG A 205 -10.16 10.36 -18.23
N ARG A 206 -9.03 9.74 -17.91
CA ARG A 206 -8.95 8.37 -17.42
C ARG A 206 -9.79 8.18 -16.16
N ARG A 207 -10.57 7.11 -16.13
CA ARG A 207 -11.31 6.67 -14.94
C ARG A 207 -10.36 5.93 -14.00
N SER A 208 -10.75 5.83 -12.73
CA SER A 208 -10.08 4.93 -11.79
C SER A 208 -10.78 3.58 -11.84
N ASN A 209 -10.39 2.74 -12.79
CA ASN A 209 -10.97 1.42 -13.06
C ASN A 209 -9.92 0.28 -13.11
N ASP A 210 -8.67 0.56 -12.78
CA ASP A 210 -7.63 -0.46 -12.70
C ASP A 210 -7.73 -1.24 -11.39
N ILE A 211 -7.23 -2.47 -11.41
CA ILE A 211 -7.22 -3.38 -10.26
C ILE A 211 -5.80 -3.53 -9.73
N PHE A 212 -5.68 -3.52 -8.40
CA PHE A 212 -4.45 -3.85 -7.70
C PHE A 212 -4.65 -5.12 -6.87
N VAL A 213 -3.76 -6.09 -7.00
CA VAL A 213 -3.82 -7.34 -6.24
C VAL A 213 -2.59 -7.45 -5.34
N LEU A 214 -2.80 -7.49 -4.04
CA LEU A 214 -1.75 -7.70 -3.04
C LEU A 214 -1.71 -9.18 -2.66
N LEU A 215 -0.56 -9.81 -2.91
CA LEU A 215 -0.22 -11.14 -2.42
C LEU A 215 0.69 -10.98 -1.20
N ILE A 216 0.19 -11.35 -0.02
CA ILE A 216 0.96 -11.23 1.22
C ILE A 216 0.53 -12.32 2.22
N ASN A 217 1.51 -12.94 2.88
CA ASN A 217 1.26 -13.97 3.89
C ASN A 217 0.33 -15.12 3.41
N GLY A 218 0.47 -15.54 2.14
CA GLY A 218 -0.38 -16.58 1.55
C GLY A 218 -1.82 -16.14 1.18
N LEU A 219 -2.14 -14.85 1.34
CA LEU A 219 -3.47 -14.29 1.15
C LEU A 219 -3.51 -13.32 -0.03
N VAL A 220 -4.71 -13.16 -0.59
CA VAL A 220 -4.98 -12.24 -1.70
C VAL A 220 -5.93 -11.15 -1.25
N PHE A 221 -5.52 -9.89 -1.41
CA PHE A 221 -6.39 -8.72 -1.24
C PHE A 221 -6.48 -7.99 -2.57
N LYS A 222 -7.67 -7.48 -2.92
CA LYS A 222 -7.88 -6.76 -4.19
C LYS A 222 -8.35 -5.35 -3.90
N PHE A 223 -7.75 -4.38 -4.57
CA PHE A 223 -8.06 -2.96 -4.48
C PHE A 223 -8.32 -2.43 -5.89
N TRP A 224 -8.82 -1.20 -5.98
CA TRP A 224 -9.02 -0.53 -7.25
C TRP A 224 -8.47 0.88 -7.23
N GLY A 225 -8.23 1.43 -8.42
CA GLY A 225 -7.67 2.76 -8.55
C GLY A 225 -7.26 3.08 -9.99
N SER A 226 -6.10 3.69 -10.18
CA SER A 226 -5.57 4.06 -11.49
C SER A 226 -4.06 3.82 -11.54
N THR A 227 -3.61 3.17 -12.61
CA THR A 227 -2.22 2.93 -12.97
C THR A 227 -1.70 3.95 -13.98
N ASP A 228 -2.61 4.75 -14.53
CA ASP A 228 -2.28 5.74 -15.56
C ASP A 228 -2.10 7.15 -15.01
N PRO A 229 -1.21 7.94 -15.64
CA PRO A 229 -1.14 9.37 -15.42
C PRO A 229 -2.45 10.07 -15.82
N SER A 230 -2.56 11.31 -15.39
CA SER A 230 -3.59 12.24 -15.82
C SER A 230 -2.91 13.55 -16.20
N THR A 231 -3.07 13.99 -17.44
CA THR A 231 -2.49 15.24 -17.95
C THR A 231 -2.93 16.47 -17.16
N THR A 232 -4.10 16.44 -16.53
CA THR A 232 -4.57 17.54 -15.65
C THR A 232 -3.79 17.69 -14.34
N MET A 233 -2.93 16.72 -14.00
CA MET A 233 -2.18 16.65 -12.73
C MET A 233 -0.68 16.92 -12.88
N THR A 234 -0.17 16.93 -14.11
CA THR A 234 1.24 17.21 -14.42
C THR A 234 1.41 18.66 -14.87
N SER A 235 2.53 19.29 -14.49
CA SER A 235 2.92 20.61 -15.03
C SER A 235 3.62 20.50 -16.40
N ARG A 236 3.97 19.28 -16.81
CA ARG A 236 4.57 18.96 -18.10
C ARG A 236 3.48 18.38 -19.01
N SER A 237 3.55 18.71 -20.30
CA SER A 237 2.66 18.13 -21.31
C SER A 237 2.99 16.67 -21.62
N ASP A 238 4.24 16.24 -21.41
CA ASP A 238 4.68 14.86 -21.63
C ASP A 238 4.58 14.02 -20.34
N GLU A 239 3.40 13.47 -20.10
CA GLU A 239 3.12 12.68 -18.90
C GLU A 239 3.96 11.40 -18.84
N ALA A 240 4.26 10.96 -17.62
CA ALA A 240 5.17 9.83 -17.40
C ALA A 240 4.36 8.56 -17.12
N PHE A 241 4.44 7.61 -18.03
CA PHE A 241 3.94 6.26 -17.85
C PHE A 241 5.02 5.40 -17.20
N LEU A 242 4.69 4.79 -16.06
CA LEU A 242 5.50 3.70 -15.53
C LEU A 242 5.53 2.57 -16.57
N VAL A 243 6.74 2.13 -16.92
CA VAL A 243 6.93 1.04 -17.87
C VAL A 243 6.30 -0.24 -17.33
N GLU A 244 5.76 -1.09 -18.19
CA GLU A 244 5.35 -2.44 -17.78
C GLU A 244 6.56 -3.23 -17.24
N GLY A 245 6.31 -4.08 -16.25
CA GLY A 245 7.31 -4.97 -15.67
C GLY A 245 7.29 -5.01 -14.14
N GLN A 246 8.38 -5.52 -13.54
CA GLN A 246 8.52 -5.61 -12.09
C GLN A 246 9.42 -4.50 -11.54
N HIS A 247 9.00 -3.88 -10.44
CA HIS A 247 9.67 -2.75 -9.82
C HIS A 247 9.81 -2.96 -8.31
N LYS A 248 10.89 -2.44 -7.72
CA LYS A 248 11.12 -2.49 -6.28
C LYS A 248 10.60 -1.23 -5.62
N TYR A 249 9.64 -1.40 -4.72
CA TYR A 249 9.04 -0.32 -3.94
C TYR A 249 9.26 -0.56 -2.44
N ARG A 250 9.27 0.51 -1.64
CA ARG A 250 9.22 0.40 -0.18
C ARG A 250 8.23 1.36 0.42
N PHE A 251 7.81 1.00 1.62
CA PHE A 251 7.05 1.89 2.46
C PHE A 251 7.85 3.15 2.82
N SER A 252 7.24 4.31 2.65
CA SER A 252 7.83 5.62 2.93
C SER A 252 6.72 6.68 3.01
N TRP A 253 7.06 7.96 2.78
CA TRP A 253 6.14 9.08 2.92
C TRP A 253 5.92 9.84 1.61
N HIS A 254 4.67 10.23 1.37
CA HIS A 254 4.25 11.10 0.27
C HIS A 254 3.99 12.53 0.75
N LYS A 255 3.93 13.49 -0.21
CA LYS A 255 3.83 14.94 0.02
C LYS A 255 4.79 15.48 1.10
N VAL A 256 6.01 14.96 1.16
CA VAL A 256 7.02 15.33 2.19
C VAL A 256 7.45 16.80 2.17
N SER A 257 7.09 17.55 1.12
CA SER A 257 7.27 19.00 1.01
C SER A 257 6.17 19.83 1.69
N ASP A 258 5.01 19.24 2.00
CA ASP A 258 3.87 19.90 2.64
C ASP A 258 3.50 19.17 3.93
N ALA A 259 3.94 19.71 5.07
CA ALA A 259 3.74 19.11 6.40
C ALA A 259 2.26 18.85 6.76
N SER A 260 1.31 19.55 6.12
CA SER A 260 -0.12 19.35 6.35
C SER A 260 -0.66 18.13 5.59
N LYS A 261 0.02 17.68 4.53
CA LYS A 261 -0.42 16.60 3.63
C LYS A 261 0.45 15.35 3.69
N ILE A 262 1.37 15.23 4.66
CA ILE A 262 2.23 14.05 4.76
C ILE A 262 1.40 12.83 5.19
N TYR A 263 1.43 11.79 4.36
CA TYR A 263 0.87 10.48 4.64
C TYR A 263 1.74 9.37 4.05
N ARG A 264 1.49 8.14 4.48
CA ARG A 264 2.29 6.97 4.12
C ARG A 264 2.03 6.55 2.68
N ALA A 265 3.08 6.16 1.94
CA ALA A 265 2.99 5.68 0.57
C ALA A 265 4.09 4.70 0.21
N LEU A 266 3.93 3.99 -0.91
CA LEU A 266 5.02 3.23 -1.51
C LEU A 266 5.82 4.13 -2.44
N ARG A 267 7.14 4.16 -2.27
CA ARG A 267 8.07 4.91 -3.13
C ARG A 267 9.03 3.95 -3.82
N PRO A 268 9.61 4.34 -4.98
CA PRO A 268 10.75 3.63 -5.54
C PRO A 268 11.82 3.40 -4.48
N TYR A 269 12.41 2.21 -4.48
CA TYR A 269 13.27 1.73 -3.40
C TYR A 269 14.48 2.63 -3.13
N GLN A 270 15.33 2.85 -4.15
CA GLN A 270 16.60 3.58 -4.00
C GLN A 270 16.89 4.51 -5.17
N HIS A 271 16.76 4.02 -6.40
CA HIS A 271 17.27 4.70 -7.60
C HIS A 271 16.21 5.40 -8.43
N GLY A 272 14.93 5.14 -8.20
CA GLY A 272 13.82 5.57 -9.04
C GLY A 272 13.44 4.50 -10.07
N VAL A 273 12.25 4.63 -10.65
CA VAL A 273 11.71 3.70 -11.66
C VAL A 273 11.86 4.26 -13.07
N LEU A 274 11.96 3.39 -14.06
CA LEU A 274 12.00 3.80 -15.47
C LEU A 274 10.59 4.20 -15.93
N VAL A 275 10.53 5.22 -16.76
CA VAL A 275 9.27 5.72 -17.33
C VAL A 275 9.44 5.95 -18.81
N CYS A 276 8.37 5.67 -19.56
CA CYS A 276 8.18 6.15 -20.92
C CYS A 276 7.31 7.42 -20.83
N ARG A 277 7.51 8.36 -21.74
CA ARG A 277 6.73 9.60 -21.77
C ARG A 277 5.86 9.64 -23.00
N ASP A 278 4.65 10.15 -22.84
CA ASP A 278 3.80 10.57 -23.96
C ASP A 278 4.47 11.77 -24.64
N ARG A 279 5.11 11.52 -25.78
CA ARG A 279 5.93 12.52 -26.50
C ARG A 279 5.12 13.27 -27.55
N ASP A 280 4.05 12.68 -28.06
CA ASP A 280 3.18 13.29 -29.07
C ASP A 280 1.92 13.95 -28.50
N GLY A 281 1.69 13.78 -27.19
CA GLY A 281 0.67 14.48 -26.40
C GLY A 281 -0.73 13.95 -26.64
N ASP A 282 -0.87 12.65 -26.92
CA ASP A 282 -2.14 12.00 -27.23
C ASP A 282 -2.86 11.39 -26.02
N ASP A 283 -2.33 11.58 -24.80
CA ASP A 283 -2.85 11.03 -23.53
C ASP A 283 -2.85 9.46 -23.51
N ALA A 284 -1.95 8.82 -24.26
CA ALA A 284 -1.79 7.38 -24.33
C ALA A 284 -0.31 6.93 -24.28
N LEU A 285 -0.10 5.64 -24.00
CA LEU A 285 1.20 4.99 -24.16
C LEU A 285 1.20 4.18 -25.46
N THR A 286 1.82 4.73 -26.50
CA THR A 286 1.82 4.14 -27.85
C THR A 286 3.18 3.59 -28.26
N ASP A 287 3.23 2.85 -29.36
CA ASP A 287 4.50 2.40 -29.96
C ASP A 287 5.37 3.58 -30.41
N ALA A 288 4.75 4.73 -30.75
CA ALA A 288 5.48 5.94 -31.10
C ALA A 288 6.25 6.49 -29.89
N ASP A 289 5.64 6.49 -28.70
CA ASP A 289 6.30 6.87 -27.44
C ASP A 289 7.43 5.92 -27.10
N VAL A 290 7.19 4.61 -27.23
CA VAL A 290 8.20 3.58 -26.99
C VAL A 290 9.38 3.77 -27.95
N ALA A 291 9.15 4.11 -29.21
CA ALA A 291 10.22 4.36 -30.18
C ALA A 291 11.13 5.56 -29.81
N HIS A 292 10.63 6.53 -29.02
CA HIS A 292 11.45 7.65 -28.52
C HIS A 292 12.35 7.26 -27.34
N GLY A 293 12.11 6.12 -26.71
CA GLY A 293 12.91 5.60 -25.62
C GLY A 293 12.47 6.03 -24.23
N LEU A 294 13.02 5.35 -23.22
CA LEU A 294 12.81 5.65 -21.81
C LEU A 294 13.53 6.94 -21.37
N ASP A 295 13.05 7.55 -20.28
CA ASP A 295 13.77 8.65 -19.62
C ASP A 295 15.20 8.21 -19.25
N ALA A 296 16.19 9.03 -19.60
CA ALA A 296 17.61 8.72 -19.35
C ALA A 296 17.95 8.57 -17.86
N THR A 297 17.19 9.21 -16.97
CA THR A 297 17.34 9.13 -15.51
C THR A 297 16.10 8.49 -14.89
N PRO A 298 16.23 7.51 -13.99
CA PRO A 298 15.07 6.91 -13.36
C PRO A 298 14.35 7.93 -12.47
N ASN A 299 13.02 7.83 -12.43
CA ASN A 299 12.14 8.77 -11.78
C ASN A 299 11.93 8.39 -10.30
N PRO A 300 12.35 9.24 -9.33
CA PRO A 300 12.29 8.92 -7.90
C PRO A 300 10.96 9.28 -7.23
N VAL A 301 9.97 9.76 -7.99
CA VAL A 301 8.70 10.30 -7.46
C VAL A 301 7.44 9.64 -8.02
N ILE A 302 7.56 8.63 -8.88
CA ILE A 302 6.44 7.76 -9.27
C ILE A 302 6.11 6.82 -8.10
N ASN A 303 5.17 7.25 -7.26
CA ASN A 303 4.78 6.55 -6.03
C ASN A 303 3.51 5.72 -6.26
N ILE A 304 3.21 4.80 -5.33
CA ILE A 304 1.89 4.17 -5.23
C ILE A 304 1.20 4.71 -3.98
N HIS A 305 0.12 5.47 -4.14
CA HIS A 305 -0.47 6.25 -3.05
C HIS A 305 -2.00 6.34 -3.07
N TRP A 306 -2.57 6.94 -2.03
CA TRP A 306 -4.00 7.12 -1.87
C TRP A 306 -4.59 8.21 -2.79
N SER A 307 -5.78 7.99 -3.37
CA SER A 307 -6.53 8.94 -4.21
C SER A 307 -7.86 9.43 -3.61
N GLY A 308 -8.02 9.42 -2.29
CA GLY A 308 -9.33 9.70 -1.69
C GLY A 308 -10.24 8.48 -1.78
N ILE A 309 -11.51 8.70 -2.09
CA ILE A 309 -12.49 7.61 -2.33
C ILE A 309 -12.47 7.08 -3.78
N GLY A 310 -11.52 7.51 -4.62
CA GLY A 310 -11.43 7.09 -6.03
C GLY A 310 -12.39 7.80 -6.98
N SER A 311 -12.90 8.99 -6.63
CA SER A 311 -13.81 9.76 -7.48
C SER A 311 -13.14 10.43 -8.69
N ALA A 312 -11.80 10.47 -8.73
CA ALA A 312 -11.02 11.03 -9.83
C ALA A 312 -9.60 10.45 -9.84
N ASN A 313 -8.97 10.43 -11.01
CA ASN A 313 -7.54 10.13 -11.15
C ASN A 313 -6.71 11.35 -10.73
N TRP A 314 -6.01 11.24 -9.60
CA TRP A 314 -5.12 12.29 -9.07
C TRP A 314 -3.64 11.99 -9.33
N SER A 315 -3.33 11.27 -10.41
CA SER A 315 -1.99 10.83 -10.75
C SER A 315 -1.29 11.75 -11.74
N ALA A 316 -0.05 12.14 -11.45
CA ALA A 316 0.88 12.72 -12.44
C ALA A 316 1.91 11.67 -12.91
N GLY A 317 1.46 10.43 -13.12
CA GLY A 317 2.30 9.25 -13.40
C GLY A 317 2.47 8.29 -12.22
N CYS A 318 2.02 8.69 -11.03
CA CYS A 318 1.90 7.79 -9.88
C CYS A 318 0.87 6.67 -10.12
N GLN A 319 0.93 5.64 -9.32
CA GLN A 319 -0.15 4.67 -9.22
C GLN A 319 -1.01 5.10 -8.03
N VAL A 320 -2.32 5.06 -8.17
CA VAL A 320 -3.22 5.49 -7.09
C VAL A 320 -4.24 4.43 -6.75
N ILE A 321 -4.52 4.28 -5.46
CA ILE A 321 -5.48 3.30 -4.92
C ILE A 321 -6.58 4.05 -4.17
N ALA A 322 -7.82 3.70 -4.50
CA ALA A 322 -9.02 4.24 -3.88
C ALA A 322 -9.18 3.72 -2.45
N GLY A 323 -9.62 4.60 -1.55
CA GLY A 323 -9.90 4.26 -0.16
C GLY A 323 -11.32 3.74 0.09
N ARG A 324 -12.20 3.69 -0.92
CA ARG A 324 -13.62 3.43 -0.73
C ARG A 324 -13.94 1.99 -0.39
N SER A 325 -13.25 1.03 -0.99
CA SER A 325 -13.56 -0.39 -0.86
C SER A 325 -12.39 -1.28 -1.28
N TYR A 326 -12.42 -2.53 -0.86
CA TYR A 326 -11.49 -3.58 -1.28
C TYR A 326 -12.18 -4.95 -1.20
N ILE A 327 -11.56 -5.98 -1.75
CA ILE A 327 -11.98 -7.38 -1.56
C ILE A 327 -10.99 -8.07 -0.64
N ASN A 328 -11.50 -8.70 0.41
CA ASN A 328 -10.70 -9.42 1.39
C ASN A 328 -10.33 -10.85 0.88
N PRO A 329 -9.55 -11.63 1.64
CA PRO A 329 -9.14 -12.98 1.22
C PRO A 329 -10.27 -14.01 1.18
N THR A 330 -11.43 -13.73 1.79
CA THR A 330 -12.62 -14.59 1.70
C THR A 330 -13.50 -14.27 0.48
N GLY A 331 -13.12 -13.26 -0.30
CA GLY A 331 -13.85 -12.83 -1.50
C GLY A 331 -14.96 -11.80 -1.21
N ASP A 332 -15.08 -11.34 0.04
CA ASP A 332 -16.11 -10.36 0.41
C ASP A 332 -15.67 -8.95 0.01
N VAL A 333 -16.62 -8.20 -0.55
CA VAL A 333 -16.46 -6.77 -0.81
C VAL A 333 -16.64 -6.01 0.50
N ILE A 334 -15.61 -5.28 0.87
CA ILE A 334 -15.58 -4.51 2.11
C ILE A 334 -15.76 -3.02 1.79
N ASP A 335 -16.90 -2.46 2.20
CA ASP A 335 -17.18 -1.04 2.08
C ASP A 335 -16.54 -0.24 3.23
N CYS A 336 -15.78 0.80 2.87
CA CYS A 336 -15.13 1.76 3.78
C CYS A 336 -15.73 3.18 3.65
N SER A 337 -16.73 3.39 2.80
CA SER A 337 -17.29 4.70 2.42
C SER A 337 -17.67 5.58 3.62
N SER A 338 -18.17 4.98 4.70
CA SER A 338 -18.61 5.67 5.92
C SER A 338 -17.49 6.34 6.71
N PHE A 339 -16.23 5.92 6.50
CA PHE A 339 -15.07 6.48 7.19
C PHE A 339 -13.91 6.82 6.26
N ALA A 340 -13.98 6.52 4.96
CA ALA A 340 -12.99 6.89 3.97
C ALA A 340 -13.09 8.39 3.63
N ALA A 341 -11.95 9.07 3.70
CA ALA A 341 -11.83 10.48 3.35
C ALA A 341 -11.89 10.66 1.82
N THR A 342 -12.59 11.70 1.37
CA THR A 342 -12.60 12.11 -0.05
C THR A 342 -11.30 12.77 -0.46
N GLY A 343 -10.58 13.36 0.49
CA GLY A 343 -9.29 14.00 0.29
C GLY A 343 -8.73 14.58 1.60
N TYR A 344 -7.64 15.35 1.49
CA TYR A 344 -6.86 15.83 2.65
C TYR A 344 -7.66 16.58 3.71
N ARG A 345 -8.67 17.35 3.30
CA ARG A 345 -9.48 18.16 4.22
C ARG A 345 -10.22 17.32 5.25
N GLU A 346 -10.51 16.06 4.91
CA GLU A 346 -11.23 15.13 5.79
C GLU A 346 -10.30 14.29 6.70
N LEU A 347 -8.97 14.33 6.46
CA LEU A 347 -7.97 13.64 7.30
C LEU A 347 -7.59 14.48 8.52
N ASN A 348 -8.55 14.69 9.43
CA ASN A 348 -8.36 15.52 10.60
C ASN A 348 -9.13 14.99 11.82
N ARG A 349 -8.95 15.65 12.97
CA ARG A 349 -9.60 15.27 14.23
C ARG A 349 -11.11 15.54 14.27
N GLU A 350 -11.60 16.43 13.41
CA GLU A 350 -13.02 16.82 13.35
C GLU A 350 -13.83 15.77 12.60
N HIS A 351 -13.44 15.46 11.35
CA HIS A 351 -14.12 14.46 10.54
C HIS A 351 -13.80 13.03 10.96
N ARG A 352 -12.64 12.82 11.61
CA ARG A 352 -12.16 11.52 12.09
C ARG A 352 -12.07 10.43 11.01
N LYS A 353 -12.08 10.81 9.73
CA LYS A 353 -12.00 9.88 8.59
C LYS A 353 -10.58 9.38 8.38
N THR A 354 -10.41 8.28 7.66
CA THR A 354 -9.12 7.65 7.37
C THR A 354 -8.95 7.49 5.88
N LYS A 355 -7.83 6.91 5.45
CA LYS A 355 -7.60 6.55 4.04
C LYS A 355 -8.34 5.27 3.61
N GLY A 356 -9.18 4.70 4.47
CA GLY A 356 -10.05 3.56 4.16
C GLY A 356 -9.28 2.33 3.67
N ALA A 357 -9.69 1.76 2.55
CA ALA A 357 -9.05 0.61 1.91
C ALA A 357 -7.54 0.79 1.68
N TYR A 358 -7.06 2.03 1.45
CA TYR A 358 -5.63 2.28 1.32
C TYR A 358 -4.85 2.02 2.61
N ASN A 359 -5.45 2.29 3.78
CA ASN A 359 -4.82 1.92 5.04
C ASN A 359 -4.69 0.41 5.17
N MET A 360 -5.64 -0.39 4.66
CA MET A 360 -5.52 -1.85 4.66
C MET A 360 -4.29 -2.32 3.90
N LEU A 361 -4.08 -1.84 2.68
CA LEU A 361 -2.85 -2.12 1.92
C LEU A 361 -1.59 -1.75 2.73
N ALA A 362 -1.53 -0.51 3.22
CA ALA A 362 -0.37 0.00 3.95
C ALA A 362 -0.09 -0.77 5.26
N ASP A 363 -1.14 -1.13 5.99
CA ASP A 363 -1.05 -1.78 7.30
C ASP A 363 -0.68 -3.26 7.15
N LEU A 364 -1.22 -3.98 6.14
CA LEU A 364 -0.82 -5.35 5.82
C LEU A 364 0.66 -5.42 5.47
N VAL A 365 1.14 -4.55 4.57
CA VAL A 365 2.56 -4.50 4.21
C VAL A 365 3.43 -4.20 5.43
N LEU A 366 3.03 -3.26 6.28
CA LEU A 366 3.83 -2.90 7.45
C LEU A 366 3.88 -4.00 8.53
N CYS A 367 2.76 -4.70 8.75
CA CYS A 367 2.65 -5.72 9.79
C CYS A 367 3.19 -7.09 9.34
N TYR A 368 2.92 -7.50 8.11
CA TYR A 368 3.18 -8.85 7.61
C TYR A 368 4.38 -8.95 6.66
N ALA A 369 5.15 -7.87 6.49
CA ALA A 369 6.43 -7.98 5.78
C ALA A 369 7.35 -9.02 6.46
N PRO A 370 7.92 -9.97 5.70
CA PRO A 370 8.85 -10.96 6.23
C PRO A 370 10.05 -10.32 6.94
N PRO A 371 10.71 -11.06 7.86
CA PRO A 371 11.94 -10.59 8.48
C PRO A 371 12.96 -10.13 7.44
N SER A 372 13.59 -8.97 7.67
CA SER A 372 14.60 -8.37 6.78
C SER A 372 14.10 -7.91 5.39
N VAL A 373 12.81 -8.05 5.09
CA VAL A 373 12.19 -7.50 3.88
C VAL A 373 11.63 -6.12 4.18
N ASP A 374 12.25 -5.08 3.60
CA ASP A 374 11.83 -3.67 3.73
C ASP A 374 11.24 -3.11 2.42
N TYR A 375 10.93 -4.00 1.48
CA TYR A 375 10.43 -3.68 0.15
C TYR A 375 9.28 -4.61 -0.25
N LEU A 376 8.63 -4.28 -1.35
CA LEU A 376 7.73 -5.18 -2.08
C LEU A 376 8.06 -5.10 -3.57
N LEU A 377 7.64 -6.14 -4.29
CA LEU A 377 7.73 -6.22 -5.73
C LEU A 377 6.40 -5.77 -6.33
N TYR A 378 6.43 -4.66 -7.05
CA TYR A 378 5.30 -4.17 -7.81
C TYR A 378 5.41 -4.67 -9.25
N THR A 379 4.51 -5.54 -9.69
CA THR A 379 4.43 -5.97 -11.09
C THR A 379 3.28 -5.23 -11.76
N LEU A 380 3.61 -4.39 -12.73
CA LEU A 380 2.66 -3.70 -13.58
C LEU A 380 2.60 -4.43 -14.93
N GLY A 381 1.41 -4.76 -15.39
CA GLY A 381 1.25 -5.32 -16.72
C GLY A 381 -0.17 -5.14 -17.25
N ARG A 382 -0.30 -5.44 -18.53
CA ARG A 382 -1.59 -5.40 -19.24
C ARG A 382 -2.47 -6.55 -18.79
N ASP A 383 -3.77 -6.32 -18.78
CA ASP A 383 -4.77 -7.35 -18.60
C ASP A 383 -4.56 -8.55 -19.53
N GLU A 384 -4.32 -8.30 -20.82
CA GLU A 384 -4.03 -9.30 -21.85
C GLU A 384 -2.79 -10.16 -21.55
N SER A 385 -1.80 -9.59 -20.86
CA SER A 385 -0.51 -10.24 -20.58
C SER A 385 -0.46 -10.88 -19.19
N LEU A 386 -1.22 -10.36 -18.22
CA LEU A 386 -1.23 -10.86 -16.84
C LEU A 386 -2.37 -11.84 -16.57
N LEU A 387 -3.46 -11.80 -17.36
CA LEU A 387 -4.59 -12.73 -17.26
C LEU A 387 -4.49 -13.86 -18.29
N LEU A 388 -3.28 -14.34 -18.55
CA LEU A 388 -3.01 -15.46 -19.46
C LEU A 388 -3.33 -16.83 -18.84
N SER A 389 -3.77 -16.86 -17.58
CA SER A 389 -4.18 -18.10 -16.90
C SER A 389 -5.61 -18.46 -17.25
N GLU A 390 -5.89 -19.74 -17.50
CA GLU A 390 -7.26 -20.25 -17.65
C GLU A 390 -8.12 -20.03 -16.39
N SER A 391 -7.49 -19.74 -15.25
CA SER A 391 -8.16 -19.41 -13.99
C SER A 391 -8.81 -18.02 -13.99
N PHE A 392 -8.45 -17.13 -14.91
CA PHE A 392 -9.05 -15.80 -15.03
C PHE A 392 -9.76 -15.71 -16.38
N ASP A 393 -11.08 -15.58 -16.35
CA ASP A 393 -11.85 -15.37 -17.58
C ASP A 393 -11.74 -13.92 -18.09
N ALA A 394 -12.24 -13.69 -19.31
CA ALA A 394 -12.13 -12.42 -20.01
C ALA A 394 -12.78 -11.23 -19.26
N ASP A 395 -13.82 -11.46 -18.45
CA ASP A 395 -14.50 -10.37 -17.72
C ASP A 395 -14.05 -10.27 -16.26
N TYR A 396 -12.99 -10.99 -15.86
CA TYR A 396 -12.51 -11.02 -14.47
C TYR A 396 -12.29 -9.62 -13.90
N LEU A 397 -11.62 -8.73 -14.65
CA LEU A 397 -11.36 -7.35 -14.20
C LEU A 397 -12.63 -6.54 -14.09
N GLN A 398 -13.48 -6.57 -15.11
CA GLN A 398 -14.71 -5.79 -15.14
C GLN A 398 -15.62 -6.20 -13.99
N ARG A 399 -15.78 -7.50 -13.74
CA ARG A 399 -16.59 -8.01 -12.61
C ARG A 399 -15.97 -7.67 -11.26
N THR A 400 -14.65 -7.83 -11.12
CA THR A 400 -13.92 -7.50 -9.89
C THR A 400 -14.00 -6.02 -9.56
N PHE A 401 -13.88 -5.15 -10.57
CA PHE A 401 -14.02 -3.71 -10.40
C PHE A 401 -15.46 -3.33 -10.05
N ALA A 402 -16.44 -3.84 -10.82
CA ALA A 402 -17.85 -3.53 -10.62
C ALA A 402 -18.34 -3.94 -9.22
N SER A 403 -17.87 -5.07 -8.70
CA SER A 403 -18.24 -5.51 -7.34
C SER A 403 -17.74 -4.56 -6.25
N MET A 404 -16.60 -3.87 -6.47
CA MET A 404 -16.07 -2.89 -5.53
C MET A 404 -16.70 -1.50 -5.66
N GLN A 405 -17.51 -1.23 -6.67
CA GLN A 405 -18.23 0.06 -6.82
C GLN A 405 -19.49 0.16 -5.92
N VAL A 406 -19.36 -0.22 -4.65
CA VAL A 406 -20.42 -0.16 -3.62
C VAL A 406 -20.62 1.23 -3.05
#